data_AF-A0A5K3FX59-F1
#
_entry.id   AF-A0A5K3FX59-F1
#
_cell.length_a   1.000
_cell.length_b   1.000
_cell.length_c   1.000
_cell.angle_alpha   90.00
_cell.angle_beta   90.00
_cell.angle_gamma   90.00
#
_symmetry.space_group_name_H-M   'P 1'
#
loop_
_entity.id
_entity.type
_entity.pdbx_description
1 polymer ?
#
loop_
_entity_poly.entity_id
_entity_poly.type
_entity_poly.pdbx_seq_one_letter_code
_entity_poly.pdbx_strand_id
1 'polypeptide(L)'
;MEESRSTTPQTEESDSGVDDLHLTDIVSATSQQLQIPQPQWHIQICQMLAKLQGIVNLLMARLEATSDGEEVDAICIAMQASTDAYNALRSAAWELAMADQTS
;
A
#
# COMPACT_ATOMS: atom_id res chain seq x y z
N MET A 1 40.37 -24.17 51.88
CA MET A 1 41.07 -25.45 51.72
C MET A 1 40.03 -26.54 51.79
N GLU A 2 39.99 -27.31 50.69
CA GLU A 2 39.58 -28.72 50.61
C GLU A 2 38.11 -29.11 50.72
N GLU A 3 37.76 -29.92 49.72
CA GLU A 3 36.51 -30.56 49.37
C GLU A 3 36.02 -31.52 50.47
N SER A 4 34.72 -31.78 50.50
CA SER A 4 34.22 -33.13 50.73
C SER A 4 32.92 -33.36 49.97
N ARG A 5 32.99 -34.38 49.11
CA ARG A 5 32.00 -34.84 48.14
C ARG A 5 30.96 -35.76 48.78
N SER A 6 29.97 -36.06 47.94
CA SER A 6 29.08 -37.24 47.95
C SER A 6 27.76 -37.00 48.67
N THR A 7 26.59 -37.32 48.10
CA THR A 7 26.29 -38.47 47.24
C THR A 7 25.09 -38.16 46.35
N THR A 8 25.22 -38.45 45.05
CA THR A 8 24.08 -38.66 44.15
C THR A 8 23.72 -40.14 44.15
N PRO A 9 22.43 -40.48 44.08
CA PRO A 9 21.96 -41.53 43.17
C PRO A 9 20.96 -40.90 42.17
N GLN A 10 21.24 -40.95 40.88
CA GLN A 10 20.79 -42.01 39.93
C GLN A 10 19.28 -41.89 39.71
N THR A 11 18.85 -41.13 38.69
CA THR A 11 18.60 -41.61 37.30
C THR A 11 17.51 -42.68 37.25
N GLU A 12 16.32 -42.27 36.78
CA GLU A 12 15.42 -43.00 35.88
C GLU A 12 14.51 -41.92 35.26
N GLU A 13 14.83 -41.52 34.02
CA GLU A 13 14.04 -41.84 32.82
C GLU A 13 12.67 -41.14 32.82
N SER A 14 12.60 -39.94 32.24
CA SER A 14 12.36 -39.71 30.81
C SER A 14 10.91 -39.86 30.41
N ASP A 15 10.48 -38.79 29.73
CA ASP A 15 9.43 -38.77 28.71
C ASP A 15 7.98 -38.65 29.20
N SER A 16 7.63 -37.43 29.60
CA SER A 16 6.31 -36.90 29.25
C SER A 16 6.54 -35.65 28.42
N GLY A 17 6.76 -35.90 27.13
CA GLY A 17 6.65 -34.87 26.12
C GLY A 17 5.29 -34.17 26.13
N VAL A 18 5.29 -33.08 25.36
CA VAL A 18 4.14 -32.34 24.82
C VAL A 18 3.32 -31.52 25.83
N ASP A 19 3.81 -30.32 26.12
CA ASP A 19 2.96 -29.12 26.15
C ASP A 19 3.77 -27.89 25.66
N ASP A 20 4.43 -28.06 24.51
CA ASP A 20 4.78 -26.94 23.62
C ASP A 20 3.69 -26.90 22.54
N LEU A 21 2.49 -26.48 22.94
CA LEU A 21 1.33 -26.38 22.05
C LEU A 21 0.99 -24.90 21.82
N HIS A 22 1.73 -24.34 20.86
CA HIS A 22 1.28 -23.39 19.85
C HIS A 22 0.73 -22.04 20.33
N LEU A 23 1.61 -21.23 20.92
CA LEU A 23 1.48 -19.77 20.96
C LEU A 23 1.91 -19.10 19.64
N THR A 24 1.65 -19.76 18.51
CA THR A 24 2.06 -19.31 17.17
C THR A 24 0.94 -19.34 16.12
N ASP A 25 -0.27 -19.79 16.46
CA ASP A 25 -1.38 -19.83 15.49
C ASP A 25 -2.27 -18.57 15.47
N ILE A 26 -2.07 -17.63 16.40
CA ILE A 26 -2.86 -16.37 16.42
C ILE A 26 -2.22 -15.29 15.54
N VAL A 27 -0.91 -15.37 15.24
CA VAL A 27 -0.22 -14.35 14.45
C VAL A 27 -0.29 -14.63 12.93
N SER A 28 -0.63 -15.85 12.51
CA SER A 28 -0.78 -16.18 11.08
C SER A 28 -2.22 -16.07 10.56
N ALA A 29 -3.21 -15.81 11.41
CA ALA A 29 -4.60 -15.63 10.99
C ALA A 29 -4.92 -14.20 10.47
N THR A 30 -4.01 -13.24 10.61
CA THR A 30 -4.25 -11.83 10.22
C THR A 30 -3.72 -11.44 8.85
N SER A 31 -2.99 -12.31 8.13
CA SER A 31 -2.45 -11.97 6.80
C SER A 31 -3.31 -12.42 5.62
N GLN A 32 -4.43 -13.11 5.87
CA GLN A 32 -5.49 -13.21 4.87
C GLN A 32 -6.33 -11.94 4.91
N GLN A 33 -5.69 -10.79 4.68
CA GLN A 33 -6.39 -9.60 4.25
C GLN A 33 -7.05 -9.99 2.92
N LEU A 34 -8.34 -10.29 2.97
CA LEU A 34 -9.18 -10.51 1.80
C LEU A 34 -8.84 -9.40 0.81
N GLN A 35 -8.06 -9.70 -0.23
CA GLN A 35 -7.88 -8.79 -1.35
C GLN A 35 -9.21 -8.77 -2.06
N ILE A 36 -10.11 -7.87 -1.64
CA ILE A 36 -11.35 -7.61 -2.34
C ILE A 36 -10.93 -7.23 -3.77
N PRO A 37 -11.33 -8.00 -4.79
CA PRO A 37 -11.01 -7.68 -6.16
C PRO A 37 -11.50 -6.27 -6.47
N GLN A 38 -10.59 -5.39 -6.86
CA GLN A 38 -10.95 -4.01 -7.18
C GLN A 38 -11.78 -3.99 -8.47
N PRO A 39 -12.86 -3.18 -8.54
CA PRO A 39 -13.62 -3.02 -9.76
C PRO A 39 -12.74 -2.57 -10.93
N GLN A 40 -13.06 -3.01 -12.15
CA GLN A 40 -12.28 -2.63 -13.33
C GLN A 40 -12.25 -1.11 -13.55
N TRP A 41 -13.35 -0.42 -13.25
CA TRP A 41 -13.41 1.04 -13.35
C TRP A 41 -12.42 1.71 -12.40
N HIS A 42 -12.21 1.16 -11.20
CA HIS A 42 -11.28 1.71 -10.22
C HIS A 42 -9.84 1.62 -10.74
N ILE A 43 -9.46 0.47 -11.29
CA ILE A 43 -8.14 0.25 -11.91
C ILE A 43 -7.91 1.25 -13.04
N GLN A 44 -8.91 1.47 -13.90
CA GLN A 44 -8.81 2.42 -15.02
C GLN A 44 -8.63 3.87 -14.53
N ILE A 45 -9.40 4.29 -13.52
CA ILE A 45 -9.26 5.63 -12.94
C ILE A 45 -7.87 5.81 -12.33
N CYS A 46 -7.36 4.84 -11.58
CA CYS A 46 -5.99 4.90 -11.04
C CYS A 46 -4.93 5.05 -12.15
N GLN A 47 -5.09 4.34 -13.26
CA GLN A 47 -4.18 4.47 -14.41
C GLN A 47 -4.25 5.86 -15.06
N MET A 48 -5.45 6.43 -15.21
CA MET A 48 -5.63 7.78 -15.75
C MET A 48 -5.02 8.85 -14.83
N LEU A 49 -5.21 8.72 -13.52
CA LEU A 49 -4.58 9.59 -12.52
C LEU A 49 -3.06 9.51 -12.55
N ALA A 50 -2.49 8.30 -12.67
CA ALA A 50 -1.05 8.13 -12.78
C ALA A 50 -0.47 8.80 -14.05
N LYS A 51 -1.16 8.68 -15.18
CA LYS A 51 -0.79 9.37 -16.42
C LYS A 51 -0.83 10.88 -16.27
N LEU A 52 -1.89 11.39 -15.65
CA LEU A 52 -2.07 12.82 -15.41
C LEU A 52 -0.96 13.39 -14.51
N GLN A 53 -0.60 12.65 -13.45
CA GLN A 53 0.54 13.01 -12.60
C GLN A 53 1.85 13.07 -13.40
N GLY A 54 2.08 12.11 -14.30
CA GLY A 54 3.24 12.12 -15.18
C GLY A 54 3.29 13.35 -16.09
N ILE A 55 2.14 13.75 -16.65
CA ILE A 55 2.01 14.96 -17.46
C ILE A 55 2.34 16.21 -16.63
N VAL A 56 1.77 16.34 -15.42
CA VAL A 56 2.03 17.49 -14.54
C VAL A 56 3.51 17.58 -14.18
N ASN A 57 4.16 16.46 -13.85
CA ASN A 57 5.59 16.44 -13.56
C ASN A 57 6.44 16.90 -14.76
N LEU A 58 6.06 16.48 -15.97
CA LEU A 58 6.74 16.91 -17.20
C LEU A 58 6.54 18.41 -17.47
N LEU A 59 5.32 18.92 -17.28
CA LEU A 59 5.00 20.33 -17.44
C LEU A 59 5.77 21.19 -16.44
N MET A 60 5.87 20.76 -15.19
CA MET A 60 6.65 21.44 -14.16
C MET A 60 8.14 21.49 -14.52
N ALA A 61 8.72 20.37 -14.95
CA ALA A 61 10.12 20.33 -15.39
C ALA A 61 10.38 21.24 -16.60
N ARG A 62 9.42 21.34 -17.54
CA ARG A 62 9.52 22.26 -18.68
C ARG A 62 9.43 23.71 -18.24
N LEU A 63 8.52 24.02 -17.32
CA LEU A 63 8.33 25.38 -16.79
C LEU A 63 9.61 25.91 -16.15
N GLU A 64 10.29 25.08 -15.36
CA GLU A 64 11.57 25.43 -14.72
C GLU A 64 12.70 25.64 -15.72
N ALA A 65 12.63 24.98 -16.88
CA ALA A 65 13.68 25.02 -17.89
C ALA A 65 13.50 26.13 -18.94
N THR A 66 12.29 26.63 -19.14
CA THR A 66 12.01 27.62 -20.18
C THR A 66 12.14 29.06 -19.69
N SER A 67 12.61 29.94 -20.56
CA SER A 67 12.58 31.41 -20.36
C SER A 67 11.63 32.09 -21.36
N ASP A 68 10.94 31.32 -22.19
CA ASP A 68 10.02 31.84 -23.21
C ASP A 68 8.65 32.10 -22.59
N GLY A 69 8.19 33.36 -22.65
CA GLY A 69 6.92 33.78 -22.07
C GLY A 69 5.70 33.12 -22.73
N GLU A 70 5.77 32.81 -24.03
CA GLU A 70 4.68 32.12 -24.73
C GLU A 70 4.60 30.65 -24.30
N GLU A 71 5.75 29.97 -24.18
CA GLU A 71 5.81 28.61 -23.67
C GLU A 71 5.35 28.53 -22.20
N VAL A 72 5.73 29.51 -21.36
CA VAL A 72 5.27 29.60 -19.96
C VAL A 72 3.74 29.68 -19.90
N ASP A 73 3.11 30.53 -20.72
CA ASP A 73 1.64 30.66 -20.74
C ASP A 73 0.96 29.35 -21.19
N ALA A 74 1.47 28.74 -22.27
CA ALA A 74 0.98 27.46 -22.76
C ALA A 74 1.10 26.34 -21.70
N ILE A 75 2.21 26.30 -20.95
CA ILE A 75 2.41 25.35 -19.86
C ILE A 75 1.41 25.61 -18.72
N CYS A 76 1.20 26.87 -18.33
CA CYS A 76 0.23 27.23 -17.30
C CYS A 76 -1.19 26.77 -17.68
N ILE A 77 -1.60 27.00 -18.93
CA ILE A 77 -2.89 26.52 -19.47
C ILE A 77 -2.98 24.99 -19.40
N ALA A 78 -1.92 24.28 -19.79
CA ALA A 78 -1.89 22.82 -19.73
C ALA A 78 -1.95 22.28 -18.29
N MET A 79 -1.33 22.96 -17.32
CA MET A 79 -1.42 22.62 -15.90
C MET A 79 -2.83 22.83 -15.35
N GLN A 80 -3.50 23.92 -15.76
CA GLN A 80 -4.90 24.16 -15.39
C GLN A 80 -5.82 23.07 -15.96
N ALA A 81 -5.69 22.75 -17.24
CA ALA A 81 -6.46 21.68 -17.88
C ALA A 81 -6.21 20.31 -17.21
N SER A 82 -4.98 20.06 -16.75
CA SER A 82 -4.66 18.84 -16.00
C SER A 82 -5.37 18.80 -14.65
N THR A 83 -5.46 19.95 -13.96
CA THR A 83 -6.20 20.06 -12.68
C THR A 83 -7.70 19.82 -12.89
N ASP A 84 -8.27 20.36 -13.96
CA ASP A 84 -9.68 20.18 -14.29
C ASP A 84 -9.98 18.70 -14.61
N ALA A 85 -9.09 18.04 -15.36
CA ALA A 85 -9.20 16.62 -15.65
C ALA A 85 -9.12 15.75 -14.37
N TYR A 86 -8.25 16.11 -13.42
CA TYR A 86 -8.17 15.43 -12.13
C TYR A 86 -9.50 15.52 -11.36
N ASN A 87 -10.06 16.73 -11.30
CA ASN A 87 -11.32 16.97 -10.61
C ASN A 87 -12.48 16.20 -11.25
N ALA A 88 -12.54 16.18 -12.57
CA ALA A 88 -13.54 15.42 -13.31
C ALA A 88 -13.42 13.91 -13.05
N LEU A 89 -12.20 13.35 -13.10
CA LEU A 89 -11.95 11.94 -12.81
C LEU A 89 -12.35 11.58 -11.37
N ARG A 90 -12.03 12.44 -10.41
CA ARG A 90 -12.40 12.24 -9.01
C ARG A 90 -13.92 12.27 -8.82
N SER A 91 -14.64 13.16 -9.51
CA SER A 91 -16.11 13.20 -9.48
C SER A 91 -16.70 11.92 -10.06
N ALA A 92 -16.22 11.48 -11.23
CA ALA A 92 -16.67 10.26 -11.86
C ALA A 92 -16.41 9.02 -10.98
N ALA A 93 -15.25 8.96 -10.31
CA ALA A 93 -14.93 7.89 -9.37
C ALA A 93 -15.93 7.83 -8.21
N TRP A 94 -16.33 8.99 -7.68
CA TRP A 94 -17.32 9.09 -6.62
C TRP A 94 -18.70 8.62 -7.10
N GLU A 95 -19.14 9.07 -8.27
CA GLU A 95 -20.43 8.67 -8.85
C GLU A 95 -20.50 7.16 -9.11
N LEU A 96 -19.43 6.56 -9.62
CA LEU A 96 -19.32 5.12 -9.83
C LEU A 96 -19.36 4.34 -8.51
N ALA A 97 -18.61 4.79 -7.50
CA ALA A 97 -18.61 4.16 -6.18
C ALA A 97 -19.97 4.23 -5.48
N MET A 98 -20.74 5.29 -5.72
CA MET A 98 -22.11 5.42 -5.21
C MET A 98 -23.09 4.52 -5.98
N ALA A 99 -22.97 4.43 -7.31
CA ALA A 99 -23.79 3.55 -8.11
C ALA A 99 -23.64 2.08 -7.70
N ASP A 100 -22.40 1.63 -7.45
CA ASP A 100 -22.09 0.26 -7.00
C ASP A 100 -22.70 -0.07 -5.61
N GLN A 101 -22.95 0.92 -4.74
CA GLN A 101 -23.58 0.71 -3.43
C GLN A 101 -25.12 0.62 -3.49
N THR A 102 -25.72 1.05 -4.60
CA THR A 102 -27.17 1.12 -4.78
C THR A 102 -27.76 0.01 -5.67
N SER A 103 -26.91 -0.88 -6.17
CA SER A 103 -27.28 -2.05 -6.98
C SER A 103 -27.26 -3.35 -6.18
#